data_AF-X1VXU9-F1
#
_entry.id   AF-X1VXU9-F1
#
_cell.length_a   1.000
_cell.length_b   1.000
_cell.length_c   1.000
_cell.angle_alpha   90.00
_cell.angle_beta   90.00
_cell.angle_gamma   90.00
#
_symmetry.space_group_name_H-M   'P 1'
#
loop_
_entity.id
_entity.type
_entity.pdbx_description
1 polymer ?
#
loop_
_entity_poly.entity_id
_entity_poly.type
_entity_poly.pdbx_seq_one_letter_code
_entity_poly.pdbx_strand_id
1 'polypeptide(L)'
;MKNQSYTYREIMTQVKSWRKVYCDVVGEKVRLNLNIFSDNYDEIIFFGCGSSYNLSQSASFLFNSNLTCLSTKFLCNCLDTI
;
A
#
# COMPACT_ATOMS: atom_id res chain seq x y z
N MET A 1 -16.56 -7.90 33.11
CA MET A 1 -16.77 -7.16 31.85
C MET A 1 -15.66 -7.50 30.87
N LYS A 2 -15.93 -8.29 29.83
CA LYS A 2 -14.92 -8.77 28.86
C LYS A 2 -15.18 -8.15 27.48
N ASN A 3 -15.47 -6.85 27.43
CA ASN A 3 -15.42 -6.08 26.18
C ASN A 3 -13.97 -5.70 25.91
N GLN A 4 -13.16 -6.67 25.49
CA GLN A 4 -11.91 -6.34 24.80
C GLN A 4 -12.33 -5.67 23.48
N SER A 5 -12.15 -4.36 23.38
CA SER A 5 -12.42 -3.62 22.14
C SER A 5 -11.58 -4.24 21.01
N TYR A 6 -12.24 -4.88 20.04
CA TYR A 6 -11.58 -5.53 18.90
C TYR A 6 -10.68 -4.55 18.16
N THR A 7 -11.15 -3.31 18.00
CA THR A 7 -10.40 -2.19 17.42
C THR A 7 -9.16 -1.85 18.24
N TYR A 8 -9.26 -1.77 19.57
CA TYR A 8 -8.10 -1.52 20.43
C TYR A 8 -7.05 -2.61 20.26
N ARG A 9 -7.46 -3.88 20.27
CA ARG A 9 -6.55 -5.00 20.07
C ARG A 9 -5.90 -4.95 18.69
N GLU A 10 -6.67 -4.67 17.64
CA GLU A 10 -6.16 -4.51 16.28
C GLU A 10 -5.08 -3.42 16.21
N ILE A 11 -5.38 -2.22 16.72
CA ILE A 11 -4.43 -1.09 16.77
C ILE A 11 -3.16 -1.48 17.52
N MET A 12 -3.29 -2.10 18.70
CA MET A 12 -2.13 -2.50 19.52
C MET A 12 -1.26 -3.57 18.85
N THR A 13 -1.79 -4.30 17.87
CA THR A 13 -1.02 -5.31 17.12
C THR A 13 -0.33 -4.77 15.87
N GLN A 14 -0.61 -3.54 15.43
CA GLN A 14 -0.11 -2.98 14.16
C GLN A 14 1.42 -3.03 14.05
N VAL A 15 2.15 -2.65 15.10
CA VAL A 15 3.63 -2.66 15.10
C VAL A 15 4.19 -4.06 14.84
N LYS A 16 3.57 -5.09 15.43
CA LYS A 16 3.97 -6.49 15.21
C LYS A 16 3.65 -6.93 13.78
N SER A 17 2.50 -6.54 13.26
CA SER A 17 2.09 -6.82 11.88
C SER A 17 3.05 -6.17 10.87
N TRP A 18 3.43 -4.91 11.08
CA TRP A 18 4.39 -4.22 10.20
C TRP A 18 5.77 -4.86 10.23
N ARG A 19 6.27 -5.25 11.40
CA ARG A 19 7.55 -5.98 11.50
C ARG A 19 7.50 -7.28 10.69
N LYS A 20 6.40 -8.03 10.79
CA LYS A 20 6.22 -9.26 10.01
C LYS A 20 6.26 -8.97 8.50
N VAL A 21 5.48 -8.01 8.03
CA VAL A 21 5.44 -7.63 6.60
C VAL A 21 6.82 -7.19 6.12
N TYR A 22 7.52 -6.34 6.87
CA TYR A 22 8.87 -5.91 6.53
C TYR A 22 9.84 -7.09 6.40
N CYS A 23 9.85 -8.01 7.38
CA CYS A 23 10.69 -9.20 7.31
C CYS A 23 10.32 -10.12 6.16
N ASP A 24 9.04 -10.23 5.81
CA ASP A 24 8.60 -11.07 4.69
C ASP A 24 8.99 -10.45 3.33
N VAL A 25 8.99 -9.12 3.21
CA VAL A 25 9.44 -8.39 2.00
C VAL A 25 10.96 -8.40 1.87
N VAL A 26 11.70 -7.99 2.91
CA VAL A 26 13.17 -7.88 2.87
C VAL A 26 13.84 -9.25 2.94
N GLY A 27 13.22 -10.21 3.63
CA GLY A 27 13.70 -11.59 3.69
C GLY A 27 13.32 -12.44 2.48
N GLU A 28 12.89 -11.81 1.37
CA GLU A 28 12.54 -12.43 0.08
C GLU A 28 11.49 -13.56 0.13
N LYS A 29 10.75 -13.70 1.23
CA LYS A 29 9.60 -14.63 1.28
C LYS A 29 8.51 -14.18 0.32
N VAL A 30 8.44 -12.88 0.07
CA VAL A 30 7.67 -12.29 -1.03
C VAL A 30 8.69 -11.81 -2.07
N ARG A 31 8.75 -12.50 -3.21
CA ARG A 31 9.54 -12.04 -4.35
C ARG A 31 8.83 -10.89 -5.03
N LEU A 32 9.21 -9.66 -4.68
CA LEU A 32 8.87 -8.48 -5.46
C LEU A 32 9.81 -8.40 -6.65
N ASN A 33 9.27 -8.54 -7.86
CA ASN A 33 10.05 -8.29 -9.06
C ASN A 33 10.21 -6.77 -9.23
N LEU A 34 11.32 -6.21 -8.76
CA LEU A 34 11.59 -4.77 -8.88
C LEU A 34 11.91 -4.35 -10.32
N ASN A 35 12.12 -5.28 -11.25
CA ASN A 35 12.31 -4.98 -12.67
C ASN A 35 11.05 -4.38 -13.31
N ILE A 36 9.89 -4.41 -12.63
CA ILE A 36 8.72 -3.65 -13.08
C ILE A 36 8.97 -2.13 -13.11
N PHE A 37 10.05 -1.64 -12.50
CA PHE A 37 10.44 -0.23 -12.56
C PHE A 37 11.60 0.02 -13.54
N SER A 38 12.18 -1.03 -14.13
CA SER A 38 13.27 -0.89 -15.11
C SER A 38 12.77 -0.75 -16.55
N ASP A 39 11.50 -1.05 -16.81
CA ASP A 39 10.89 -0.78 -18.11
C ASP A 39 10.53 0.71 -18.26
N ASN A 40 10.44 1.17 -19.50
CA ASN A 40 10.09 2.55 -19.85
C ASN A 40 8.58 2.76 -19.76
N TYR A 41 8.04 2.76 -18.54
CA TYR A 41 6.67 3.22 -18.30
C TYR A 41 6.61 4.75 -18.39
N ASP A 42 5.50 5.31 -18.87
CA ASP A 42 5.28 6.76 -18.85
C ASP A 42 4.70 7.23 -17.50
N GLU A 43 3.93 6.35 -16.85
CA GLU A 43 3.14 6.68 -15.66
C GLU A 43 2.85 5.45 -14.79
N ILE A 44 2.75 5.67 -13.48
CA ILE A 44 2.27 4.67 -12.50
C ILE A 44 0.88 5.09 -12.01
N ILE A 45 -0.08 4.17 -12.08
CA ILE A 45 -1.45 4.39 -11.64
C ILE A 45 -1.75 3.54 -10.41
N PHE A 46 -1.98 4.18 -9.26
CA PHE A 46 -2.49 3.53 -8.06
C PHE A 46 -4.02 3.56 -8.05
N PHE A 47 -4.68 2.42 -7.82
CA PHE A 47 -6.15 2.35 -7.80
C PHE A 47 -6.66 1.67 -6.53
N GLY A 48 -7.81 2.13 -6.02
CA GLY A 48 -8.46 1.56 -4.84
C GLY A 48 -9.78 2.23 -4.50
N CYS A 49 -10.56 1.64 -3.60
CA CYS A 49 -11.81 2.19 -3.04
C CYS A 49 -11.72 2.28 -1.50
N GLY A 50 -12.58 3.07 -0.87
CA GLY A 50 -12.64 3.18 0.60
C GLY A 50 -11.29 3.56 1.24
N SER A 51 -10.83 2.79 2.24
CA SER A 51 -9.52 3.00 2.87
C SER A 51 -8.34 2.71 1.94
N SER A 52 -8.50 1.83 0.96
CA SER A 52 -7.48 1.55 -0.06
C SER A 52 -7.25 2.74 -0.98
N TYR A 53 -8.27 3.56 -1.24
CA TYR A 53 -8.10 4.82 -1.97
C TYR A 53 -7.16 5.80 -1.22
N ASN A 54 -7.26 5.86 0.11
CA ASN A 54 -6.35 6.68 0.92
C ASN A 54 -4.91 6.15 0.85
N LEU A 55 -4.73 4.83 0.79
CA LEU A 55 -3.42 4.22 0.56
C LEU A 55 -2.89 4.56 -0.84
N SER A 56 -3.72 4.51 -1.89
CA SER A 56 -3.33 4.90 -3.26
C SER A 56 -2.87 6.35 -3.34
N GLN A 57 -3.57 7.27 -2.66
CA GLN A 57 -3.16 8.68 -2.54
C GLN A 57 -1.79 8.82 -1.87
N SER A 58 -1.62 8.13 -0.74
CA SER A 58 -0.36 8.17 0.03
C SER A 58 0.80 7.60 -0.79
N ALA A 59 0.57 6.51 -1.53
CA ALA A 59 1.56 5.90 -2.41
C ALA A 59 1.95 6.83 -3.56
N SER A 60 0.98 7.45 -4.25
CA SER A 60 1.26 8.40 -5.32
C SER A 60 2.08 9.59 -4.83
N PHE A 61 1.75 10.15 -3.66
CA PHE A 61 2.54 11.22 -3.06
C PHE A 61 4.00 10.79 -2.78
N LEU A 62 4.20 9.61 -2.19
CA LEU A 62 5.54 9.10 -1.89
C LEU A 62 6.37 8.83 -3.15
N PHE A 63 5.77 8.25 -4.19
CA PHE A 63 6.46 7.97 -5.45
C PHE A 63 6.84 9.24 -6.21
N ASN A 64 5.93 10.22 -6.27
CA ASN A 64 6.19 11.53 -6.88
C ASN A 64 7.27 12.32 -6.14
N SER A 65 7.38 12.15 -4.81
CA SER A 65 8.28 12.97 -3.99
C SER A 65 9.71 12.42 -3.89
N ASN A 66 9.90 11.09 -3.91
CA ASN A 66 11.17 10.52 -3.44
C ASN A 66 11.68 9.28 -4.20
N LEU A 67 10.92 8.69 -5.13
CA LEU A 67 11.26 7.34 -5.65
C LEU A 67 11.43 7.27 -7.17
N THR A 68 10.74 8.09 -7.96
CA THR A 68 10.82 8.01 -9.43
C THR A 68 10.67 9.39 -10.09
N CYS A 69 11.30 9.59 -11.25
CA CYS A 69 10.97 10.72 -12.15
C CYS A 69 9.68 10.48 -12.96
N LEU A 70 9.01 9.35 -12.73
CA LEU A 70 7.76 8.99 -13.38
C LEU A 70 6.60 9.79 -12.79
N SER A 71 5.71 10.27 -13.66
CA SER A 71 4.40 10.77 -13.23
C SER A 71 3.65 9.67 -12.52
N THR A 72 3.08 9.95 -11.35
CA THR A 72 2.13 9.03 -10.72
C THR A 72 0.77 9.69 -10.50
N LYS A 73 -0.27 8.90 -10.74
CA LYS A 73 -1.67 9.26 -10.49
C LYS A 73 -2.31 8.25 -9.57
N PHE A 74 -3.40 8.65 -8.94
CA PHE A 74 -4.28 7.77 -8.21
C PHE A 74 -5.72 7.91 -8.70
N LEU A 75 -6.44 6.79 -8.74
CA LEU A 75 -7.83 6.74 -9.15
C LEU A 75 -8.67 6.06 -8.07
N CYS A 76 -9.82 6.66 -7.75
CA CYS A 76 -10.84 5.98 -6.96
C CYS A 76 -11.60 5.04 -7.90
N ASN A 77 -11.65 3.75 -7.59
CA ASN A 77 -12.42 2.79 -8.37
C ASN A 77 -13.68 2.40 -7.60
N CYS A 78 -14.79 3.08 -7.84
CA CYS A 78 -16.09 2.74 -7.24
C CYS A 78 -16.83 1.67 -8.07
N LEU A 79 -16.18 0.56 -8.43
CA LEU A 79 -16.80 -0.51 -9.22
C LEU A 79 -17.62 -1.53 -8.40
N ASP A 80 -17.73 -1.36 -7.08
CA ASP A 80 -18.56 -2.22 -6.22
C ASP A 80 -20.02 -1.73 -6.09
N THR A 81 -20.69 -1.43 -7.20
CA THR A 81 -22.16 -1.27 -7.22
C THR A 81 -22.75 -1.70 -8.57
N ILE A 82 -22.78 -3.01 -8.81
CA ILE A 82 -23.76 -3.69 -9.69
C ILE A 82 -24.27 -4.91 -8.94
#